data_AF-A0A645HUC6-F1
#
_entry.id   AF-A0A645HUC6-F1
#
_cell.length_a   1.000
_cell.length_b   1.000
_cell.length_c   1.000
_cell.angle_alpha   90.00
_cell.angle_beta   90.00
_cell.angle_gamma   90.00
#
_symmetry.space_group_name_H-M   'P 1'
#
loop_
_entity.id
_entity.type
_entity.pdbx_description
1 polymer ?
#
loop_
_entity_poly.entity_id
_entity_poly.type
_entity_poly.pdbx_seq_one_letter_code
_entity_poly.pdbx_strand_id
1 'polypeptide(L)'
;MDENTCFYGFSCIANSDDKIASDLAKRLLNRKLFKYQDVIDNKMIDKMRNKLTKRGYDLRYYFATDEVKQRPYQPYKGDELSAIWILMNNGKILELSEASNIVHSLVHGENKNEEKMFFPID
;
A
#
# COMPACT_ATOMS: atom_id res chain seq x y z
N MET A 1 7.05 -12.70 18.20
CA MET A 1 7.82 -11.51 17.83
C MET A 1 6.98 -10.30 18.17
N ASP A 2 7.54 -9.35 18.92
CA ASP A 2 6.91 -8.07 19.20
C ASP A 2 7.66 -6.95 18.45
N GLU A 3 7.11 -5.74 18.48
CA GLU A 3 7.71 -4.58 17.81
C GLU A 3 9.13 -4.29 18.32
N ASN A 4 9.36 -4.43 19.63
CA ASN A 4 10.68 -4.21 20.25
C ASN A 4 11.73 -5.17 19.69
N THR A 5 11.38 -6.44 19.49
CA THR A 5 12.24 -7.45 18.87
C THR A 5 12.60 -7.03 17.44
N CYS A 6 11.64 -6.51 16.67
CA CYS A 6 11.89 -6.00 15.32
C CYS A 6 12.81 -4.78 15.33
N PHE A 7 12.57 -3.79 16.20
CA PHE A 7 13.40 -2.59 16.33
C PHE A 7 14.84 -2.91 16.72
N TYR A 8 15.03 -3.89 17.61
CA TYR A 8 16.35 -4.40 17.94
C TYR A 8 17.03 -5.04 16.71
N GLY A 9 16.31 -5.89 15.99
CA GLY A 9 16.81 -6.49 14.74
C GLY A 9 17.25 -5.45 13.70
N PHE A 10 16.43 -4.42 13.47
CA PHE A 10 16.79 -3.32 12.58
C PHE A 10 18.02 -2.55 13.09
N SER A 11 18.17 -2.38 14.41
CA SER A 11 19.34 -1.70 15.00
C SER A 11 20.63 -2.51 14.79
N CYS A 12 20.56 -3.84 14.83
CA CYS A 12 21.68 -4.70 14.47
C CYS A 12 22.00 -4.61 12.97
N ILE A 13 20.98 -4.71 12.10
CA ILE A 13 21.14 -4.62 10.64
C ILE A 13 21.71 -3.26 10.22
N ALA A 14 21.34 -2.17 10.90
CA ALA A 14 21.88 -0.84 10.65
C ALA A 14 23.43 -0.78 10.73
N ASN A 15 24.07 -1.72 11.43
CA ASN A 15 25.52 -1.81 11.57
C ASN A 15 26.15 -2.96 10.76
N SER A 16 25.40 -3.66 9.90
CA SER A 16 25.93 -4.75 9.08
C SER A 16 26.80 -4.26 7.91
N ASP A 17 27.69 -5.12 7.42
CA ASP A 17 28.53 -4.86 6.26
C ASP A 17 27.75 -4.76 4.93
N ASP A 18 26.55 -5.34 4.86
CA ASP A 18 25.66 -5.16 3.72
C ASP A 18 25.14 -3.73 3.69
N LYS A 19 25.61 -2.96 2.70
CA LYS A 19 25.31 -1.54 2.55
C LYS A 19 23.81 -1.28 2.29
N ILE A 20 23.12 -2.17 1.57
CA ILE A 20 21.71 -2.01 1.24
C ILE A 20 20.87 -2.30 2.48
N ALA A 21 21.14 -3.42 3.15
CA ALA A 21 20.44 -3.78 4.37
C ALA A 21 20.64 -2.72 5.47
N SER A 22 21.88 -2.28 5.66
CA SER A 22 22.24 -1.21 6.61
C SER A 22 21.51 0.10 6.31
N ASP A 23 21.46 0.52 5.04
CA ASP A 23 20.75 1.74 4.65
C ASP A 23 19.23 1.64 4.86
N LEU A 24 18.60 0.55 4.42
CA LEU A 24 17.16 0.36 4.58
C LEU A 24 16.75 0.30 6.06
N ALA A 25 17.53 -0.38 6.91
CA ALA A 25 17.31 -0.40 8.35
C ALA A 25 17.45 0.99 8.97
N LYS A 26 18.50 1.75 8.61
CA LYS A 26 18.66 3.15 9.03
C LYS A 26 17.50 4.03 8.57
N ARG A 27 16.99 3.82 7.36
CA ARG A 27 15.83 4.58 6.85
C ARG A 27 14.59 4.34 7.69
N LEU A 28 14.31 3.07 8.03
CA LEU A 28 13.16 2.71 8.85
C LEU A 28 13.28 3.29 10.27
N LEU A 29 14.43 3.10 10.92
CA LEU A 29 14.69 3.59 12.28
C LEU A 29 14.63 5.12 12.39
N ASN A 30 15.11 5.84 11.37
CA ASN A 30 15.19 7.30 11.37
C ASN A 30 14.06 7.99 10.57
N ARG A 31 13.01 7.24 10.19
CA ARG A 31 11.87 7.75 9.41
C ARG A 31 12.27 8.45 8.09
N LYS A 32 13.33 8.00 7.43
CA LYS A 32 13.72 8.43 6.08
C LYS A 32 12.98 7.62 5.02
N LEU A 33 11.67 7.78 5.00
CA LEU A 33 10.76 7.01 4.15
C LEU A 33 10.99 7.31 2.67
N PHE A 34 10.66 6.34 1.81
CA PHE A 34 10.56 6.57 0.38
C PHE A 34 9.45 7.57 0.09
N LYS A 35 9.63 8.31 -1.00
CA LYS A 35 8.62 9.19 -1.54
C LYS A 35 7.83 8.46 -2.59
N TYR A 36 6.63 8.94 -2.82
CA TYR A 36 5.72 8.35 -3.79
C TYR A 36 5.19 9.39 -4.77
N GLN A 37 4.83 8.92 -5.96
CA GLN A 37 4.06 9.69 -6.93
C GLN A 37 3.11 8.76 -7.68
N ASP A 38 2.00 9.30 -8.15
CA ASP A 38 1.05 8.56 -8.98
C ASP A 38 1.67 8.22 -10.34
N VAL A 39 1.40 7.01 -10.82
CA VAL A 39 1.79 6.53 -12.14
C VAL A 39 0.67 6.83 -13.11
N ILE A 40 0.95 7.73 -14.06
CA ILE A 40 0.00 8.09 -15.13
C ILE A 40 0.24 7.21 -16.35
N ASP A 41 1.50 6.86 -16.62
CA ASP A 41 1.90 5.98 -17.71
C ASP A 41 3.19 5.20 -17.39
N ASN A 42 3.44 4.15 -18.18
CA ASN A 42 4.65 3.33 -18.05
C ASN A 42 5.95 4.11 -18.36
N LYS A 43 5.90 5.20 -19.15
CA LYS A 43 7.09 6.01 -19.46
C LYS A 43 7.62 6.71 -18.22
N MET A 44 6.73 7.07 -17.29
CA MET A 44 7.08 7.67 -16.00
C MET A 44 7.88 6.69 -15.13
N ILE A 45 7.48 5.41 -15.12
CA ILE A 45 8.21 4.33 -14.44
C ILE A 45 9.61 4.18 -15.04
N ASP A 46 9.72 4.07 -16.36
CA ASP A 46 11.00 3.90 -17.04
C ASP A 46 11.94 5.08 -16.79
N LYS A 47 11.41 6.31 -16.81
CA LYS A 47 12.17 7.52 -16.49
C LYS A 47 12.70 7.49 -15.06
N MET A 48 11.90 7.04 -14.09
CA MET A 48 12.32 6.96 -12.70
C MET A 48 13.36 5.85 -12.49
N ARG A 49 13.15 4.66 -13.06
CA ARG A 49 14.12 3.56 -13.03
C ARG A 49 15.47 4.00 -13.59
N ASN A 50 15.48 4.65 -14.75
CA ASN A 50 16.70 5.19 -15.35
C ASN A 50 17.39 6.24 -14.47
N LYS A 51 16.62 7.13 -13.80
CA LYS A 51 17.16 8.12 -12.88
C LYS A 51 17.83 7.46 -11.67
N LEU A 52 17.21 6.43 -11.09
CA LEU A 52 17.73 5.70 -9.94
C LEU A 52 18.99 4.90 -10.30
N THR A 53 18.97 4.18 -11.42
CA THR A 53 20.15 3.44 -11.91
C THR A 53 21.34 4.35 -12.15
N LYS A 54 21.13 5.53 -12.76
CA LYS A 54 22.20 6.53 -12.98
C LYS A 54 22.81 7.06 -11.69
N ARG A 55 22.09 6.98 -10.57
CA ARG A 55 22.54 7.38 -9.22
C ARG A 55 23.16 6.22 -8.44
N GLY A 56 23.22 5.01 -9.02
CA GLY A 56 23.77 3.82 -8.37
C GLY A 56 22.82 3.08 -7.44
N TYR A 57 21.51 3.39 -7.47
CA TYR A 57 20.53 2.64 -6.70
C TYR A 57 20.19 1.30 -7.38
N ASP A 58 20.14 0.24 -6.58
CA ASP A 58 19.62 -1.06 -7.01
C ASP A 58 18.09 -1.04 -7.01
N LEU A 59 17.50 -1.15 -8.19
CA LEU A 59 16.04 -1.06 -8.37
C LEU A 59 15.26 -2.16 -7.64
N ARG A 60 15.90 -3.28 -7.27
CA ARG A 60 15.25 -4.35 -6.49
C ARG A 60 14.87 -3.90 -5.08
N TYR A 61 15.57 -2.92 -4.54
CA TYR A 61 15.44 -2.45 -3.16
C TYR A 61 14.95 -1.02 -3.06
N TYR A 62 15.26 -0.19 -4.06
CA TYR A 62 15.01 1.26 -4.03
C TYR A 62 13.92 1.72 -4.99
N PHE A 63 13.20 0.79 -5.62
CA PHE A 63 12.06 1.11 -6.46
C PHE A 63 10.97 0.06 -6.30
N ALA A 64 9.74 0.50 -6.12
CA ALA A 64 8.56 -0.36 -6.12
C ALA A 64 7.39 0.36 -6.78
N THR A 65 6.47 -0.38 -7.37
CA THR A 65 5.13 0.11 -7.71
C THR A 65 4.11 -0.66 -6.90
N ASP A 66 3.04 0.01 -6.49
CA ASP A 66 1.92 -0.61 -5.80
C ASP A 66 0.61 0.03 -6.22
N GLU A 67 -0.46 -0.76 -6.24
CA GLU A 67 -1.79 -0.33 -6.63
C GLU A 67 -2.60 -0.07 -5.35
N VAL A 68 -2.83 1.21 -5.04
CA VAL A 68 -3.63 1.55 -3.86
C VAL A 68 -5.11 1.41 -4.21
N LYS A 69 -5.73 0.33 -3.73
CA LYS A 69 -7.18 0.12 -3.84
C LYS A 69 -7.86 0.74 -2.63
N GLN A 70 -8.37 1.96 -2.75
CA GLN A 70 -9.25 2.53 -1.75
C GLN A 70 -10.69 2.14 -2.04
N ARG A 71 -11.24 1.25 -1.22
CA ARG A 71 -12.67 0.93 -1.24
C ARG A 71 -13.32 1.46 0.04
N PRO A 72 -14.28 2.39 -0.05
CA PRO A 72 -14.98 2.93 1.13
C PRO A 72 -15.71 1.84 1.92
N TYR A 73 -16.21 0.83 1.22
CA TYR A 73 -16.81 -0.37 1.80
C TYR A 73 -16.52 -1.57 0.89
N GLN A 74 -16.08 -2.67 1.49
CA GLN A 74 -15.92 -3.95 0.81
C GLN A 74 -16.16 -5.07 1.83
N PRO A 75 -17.31 -5.78 1.77
CA PRO A 75 -17.48 -6.97 2.59
C PRO A 75 -16.43 -8.02 2.18
N TYR A 76 -15.81 -8.68 3.16
CA TYR A 76 -14.85 -9.75 2.88
C TYR A 76 -15.60 -10.94 2.27
N LYS A 77 -15.18 -11.35 1.06
CA LYS A 77 -15.77 -12.51 0.39
C LYS A 77 -15.48 -13.77 1.22
N GLY A 78 -16.55 -14.42 1.69
CA GLY A 78 -16.47 -15.67 2.45
C GLY A 78 -16.53 -15.51 3.97
N ASP A 79 -16.62 -14.28 4.48
CA ASP A 79 -16.83 -14.02 5.91
C ASP A 79 -18.09 -13.17 6.11
N GLU A 80 -19.23 -13.84 6.38
CA GLU A 80 -20.52 -13.20 6.61
C GLU A 80 -20.50 -12.22 7.80
N LEU A 81 -19.53 -12.36 8.71
CA LEU A 81 -19.35 -11.47 9.87
C LEU A 81 -18.76 -10.11 9.48
N SER A 82 -18.15 -10.01 8.29
CA SER A 82 -17.59 -8.76 7.79
C SER A 82 -18.61 -7.87 7.07
N ALA A 83 -19.80 -8.41 6.78
CA ALA A 83 -20.87 -7.70 6.10
C ALA A 83 -21.75 -6.97 7.10
N ILE A 84 -22.24 -5.79 6.70
CA ILE A 84 -23.24 -5.05 7.47
C ILE A 84 -24.62 -5.49 6.98
N TRP A 85 -25.43 -6.03 7.89
CA TRP A 85 -26.78 -6.52 7.62
C TRP A 85 -27.84 -5.53 8.10
N ILE A 86 -28.86 -5.28 7.29
CA ILE A 86 -29.92 -4.31 7.53
C ILE A 86 -31.27 -5.05 7.63
N LEU A 87 -31.97 -4.87 8.76
CA LEU A 87 -33.34 -5.32 8.92
C LEU A 87 -34.29 -4.27 8.33
N MET A 88 -34.99 -4.64 7.26
CA MET A 88 -35.96 -3.80 6.57
C MET A 88 -37.30 -3.79 7.32
N ASN A 89 -38.10 -2.74 7.12
CA ASN A 89 -39.42 -2.61 7.76
C ASN A 89 -40.40 -3.75 7.43
N ASN A 90 -40.19 -4.47 6.33
CA ASN A 90 -40.98 -5.64 5.93
C ASN A 90 -40.47 -6.96 6.55
N GLY A 91 -39.50 -6.90 7.47
CA GLY A 91 -38.91 -8.05 8.15
C GLY A 91 -37.82 -8.78 7.36
N LYS A 92 -37.50 -8.35 6.14
CA LYS A 92 -36.38 -8.93 5.35
C LYS A 92 -35.04 -8.41 5.86
N ILE A 93 -34.02 -9.26 5.80
CA ILE A 93 -32.62 -8.88 6.07
C ILE A 93 -31.89 -8.76 4.73
N LEU A 94 -31.24 -7.62 4.50
CA LEU A 94 -30.46 -7.35 3.29
C LEU A 94 -29.04 -6.94 3.67
N GLU A 95 -28.08 -7.19 2.79
CA GLU A 95 -26.72 -6.65 2.92
C GLU A 95 -26.74 -5.14 2.61
N LEU A 96 -25.86 -4.36 3.24
CA LEU A 96 -25.84 -2.89 3.16
C LEU A 96 -25.79 -2.33 1.73
N SER A 97 -25.00 -2.93 0.84
CA SER A 97 -24.91 -2.50 -0.57
C SER A 97 -26.16 -2.85 -1.39
N GLU A 98 -26.95 -3.82 -0.96
CA GLU A 98 -28.27 -4.14 -1.54
C GLU A 98 -29.39 -3.25 -0.96
N ALA A 99 -29.21 -2.76 0.27
CA ALA A 99 -30.19 -1.91 0.95
C ALA A 99 -30.03 -0.42 0.65
N SER A 100 -28.86 0.03 0.18
CA SER A 100 -28.55 1.45 -0.05
C SER A 100 -27.98 1.68 -1.44
N ASN A 101 -28.71 2.43 -2.26
CA ASN A 101 -28.25 2.84 -3.60
C ASN A 101 -26.91 3.61 -3.56
N ILE A 102 -26.67 4.41 -2.50
CA ILE A 102 -25.41 5.14 -2.34
C ILE A 102 -24.25 4.16 -2.13
N VAL A 103 -24.42 3.21 -1.21
CA VAL A 103 -23.38 2.20 -0.93
C VAL A 103 -23.18 1.28 -2.13
N HIS A 104 -24.27 0.90 -2.82
CA HIS A 104 -24.21 0.15 -4.07
C HIS A 104 -23.30 0.85 -5.09
N SER A 105 -23.49 2.15 -5.31
CA SER A 105 -22.66 2.93 -6.24
C SER A 105 -21.21 3.09 -5.77
N LEU A 106 -20.94 3.14 -4.46
CA LEU A 106 -19.56 3.19 -3.94
C LEU A 106 -18.82 1.85 -4.11
N VAL A 107 -19.52 0.73 -3.97
CA VAL A 107 -18.95 -0.63 -4.13
C VAL A 107 -18.73 -0.98 -5.61
N HIS A 108 -19.68 -0.61 -6.47
CA HIS A 108 -19.71 -0.97 -7.89
C HIS A 108 -19.22 0.13 -8.84
N GLY A 109 -18.99 1.34 -8.32
CA GLY A 109 -18.45 2.46 -9.10
C GLY A 109 -17.03 2.19 -9.59
N GLU A 110 -16.57 3.00 -10.55
CA GLU A 110 -15.21 2.89 -11.06
C GLU A 110 -14.20 3.06 -9.93
N ASN A 111 -13.45 1.98 -9.66
CA ASN A 111 -12.32 2.06 -8.76
C ASN A 111 -11.25 2.89 -9.47
N LYS A 112 -10.96 4.06 -8.90
CA LYS A 112 -9.81 4.84 -9.33
C LYS A 112 -8.57 4.10 -8.83
N ASN A 113 -8.06 3.19 -9.65
CA ASN A 113 -6.84 2.47 -9.36
C ASN A 113 -5.68 3.44 -9.46
N GLU A 114 -5.25 3.95 -8.31
CA GLU A 114 -4.08 4.81 -8.22
C GLU A 114 -2.84 3.92 -8.06
N GLU A 115 -2.22 3.58 -9.18
CA GLU A 115 -0.88 3.01 -9.16
C GLU A 115 0.09 4.08 -8.68
N LYS A 116 0.91 3.75 -7.68
CA LYS A 116 1.94 4.64 -7.12
C LYS A 116 3.30 3.99 -7.28
N MET A 117 4.31 4.78 -7.59
CA MET A 117 5.70 4.34 -7.52
C MET A 117 6.36 4.90 -6.25
N PHE A 118 7.28 4.15 -5.67
CA PHE A 118 8.02 4.50 -4.44
C PHE A 118 9.52 4.51 -4.71
N PHE A 119 10.21 5.55 -4.24
CA PHE A 119 11.65 5.73 -4.47
C PHE A 119 12.31 6.62 -3.40
N PRO A 120 13.63 6.50 -3.15
CA PRO A 120 14.34 7.38 -2.24
C PRO A 120 14.47 8.81 -2.80
N ILE A 121 14.35 9.80 -1.92
CA ILE A 121 14.84 11.17 -2.18
C ILE A 121 16.16 11.33 -1.44
N ASP A 122 17.11 12.02 -2.10
CA ASP A 122 18.41 12.36 -1.51
C ASP A 122 18.24 13.35 -0.34
#